data_AF-A0A6G6Y556-F1
#
_entry.id   AF-A0A6G6Y556-F1
#
_cell.length_a   1.000
_cell.length_b   1.000
_cell.length_c   1.000
_cell.angle_alpha   90.00
_cell.angle_beta   90.00
_cell.angle_gamma   90.00
#
_symmetry.space_group_name_H-M   'P 1'
#
loop_
_entity.id
_entity.type
_entity.pdbx_description
1 polymer ?
#
loop_
_entity_poly.entity_id
_entity_poly.type
_entity_poly.pdbx_seq_one_letter_code
_entity_poly.pdbx_strand_id
1 'polypeptide(L)' 'MGIESTIDTPLAEAVRRSGSQSAFGRLIGRSQASVHEWLRDHKPLPAEHVLTVERETGVSRHDLRPDLYPRGEVA' A
#
# COMPACT_ATOMS: atom_id res chain seq x y z
N MET A 1 -7.80 5.71 15.02
CA MET A 1 -8.11 5.22 13.66
C MET A 1 -7.72 6.34 12.71
N GLY A 2 -6.81 6.11 11.76
CA GLY A 2 -6.27 7.16 10.89
C GLY A 2 -7.06 7.33 9.58
N ILE A 3 -6.54 8.18 8.69
CA ILE A 3 -7.15 8.49 7.39
C ILE A 3 -7.34 7.26 6.48
N GLU A 4 -6.60 6.17 6.72
CA GLU A 4 -6.77 4.89 6.03
C GLU A 4 -8.16 4.28 6.19
N SER A 5 -8.93 4.70 7.20
CA SER A 5 -10.29 4.18 7.43
C SER A 5 -11.37 4.95 6.68
N THR A 6 -11.04 6.12 6.13
CA THR A 6 -11.98 7.01 5.43
C THR A 6 -11.76 7.05 3.92
N ILE A 7 -10.69 6.44 3.41
CA ILE A 7 -10.36 6.42 1.98
C ILE A 7 -10.34 4.99 1.44
N ASP A 8 -10.86 4.84 0.22
CA ASP A 8 -10.96 3.56 -0.48
C ASP A 8 -9.88 3.46 -1.56
N THR A 9 -8.66 3.17 -1.11
CA THR A 9 -7.51 2.95 -2.01
C THR A 9 -6.82 1.63 -1.67
N PRO A 10 -6.13 0.99 -2.63
CA PRO A 10 -5.38 -0.23 -2.38
C PRO A 10 -4.30 -0.07 -1.30
N LEU A 11 -3.66 1.11 -1.23
CA LEU A 11 -2.71 1.42 -0.17
C LEU A 11 -3.40 1.52 1.21
N ALA A 12 -4.56 2.16 1.28
CA ALA A 12 -5.31 2.24 2.53
C ALA A 12 -5.79 0.86 2.99
N GLU A 13 -6.23 0.00 2.08
CA GLU A 13 -6.56 -1.40 2.37
C GLU A 13 -5.35 -2.16 2.92
N ALA A 14 -4.18 -2.03 2.28
CA ALA A 14 -2.96 -2.67 2.77
C ALA A 14 -2.60 -2.22 4.20
N VAL A 15 -2.73 -0.91 4.49
CA VAL A 15 -2.50 -0.36 5.83
C VAL A 15 -3.51 -0.89 6.86
N ARG A 16 -4.80 -0.99 6.49
CA ARG A 16 -5.84 -1.56 7.35
C ARG A 16 -5.55 -3.02 7.68
N ARG A 17 -5.12 -3.82 6.69
CA ARG A 17 -4.72 -5.22 6.90
C ARG A 17 -3.48 -5.39 7.79
N SER A 18 -2.57 -4.42 7.77
CA SER A 18 -1.45 -4.36 8.74
C SER A 18 -1.86 -3.86 10.13
N GLY A 19 -3.09 -3.39 10.33
CA GLY A 19 -3.66 -2.96 11.62
C GLY A 19 -3.39 -1.50 12.01
N SER A 20 -2.32 -0.87 11.50
CA SER A 20 -2.07 0.57 11.66
C SER A 20 -1.01 1.07 10.67
N GLN A 21 -0.95 2.39 10.45
CA GLN A 21 0.12 3.02 9.66
C GLN A 21 1.52 2.75 10.24
N SER A 22 1.67 2.68 11.57
CA SER A 22 2.94 2.35 12.22
C SER A 22 3.35 0.89 12.01
N ALA A 23 2.39 -0.04 12.07
CA ALA A 23 2.65 -1.45 11.80
C ALA A 23 3.01 -1.67 10.32
N PHE A 24 2.28 -1.05 9.41
CA PHE A 24 2.61 -1.04 7.98
C PHE A 24 3.99 -0.43 7.71
N GLY A 25 4.31 0.71 8.34
CA GLY A 25 5.63 1.31 8.24
C GLY A 25 6.75 0.35 8.65
N ARG A 26 6.61 -0.33 9.79
CA ARG A 26 7.60 -1.34 10.25
C ARG A 26 7.74 -2.50 9.26
N LEU A 27 6.64 -2.95 8.67
CA LEU A 27 6.61 -4.03 7.68
C LEU A 27 7.50 -3.72 6.46
N ILE A 28 7.55 -2.46 6.02
CA ILE A 28 8.33 -2.02 4.85
C ILE A 28 9.59 -1.19 5.22
N GLY A 29 9.94 -1.11 6.49
CA GLY A 29 11.10 -0.31 6.95
C GLY A 29 10.95 1.21 6.76
N ARG A 30 9.72 1.74 6.85
CA ARG A 30 9.40 3.17 6.69
C ARG A 30 8.74 3.75 7.93
N SER A 31 8.81 5.08 8.05
CA SER A 31 8.17 5.79 9.14
C SER A 31 6.65 5.87 8.95
N GLN A 32 5.89 5.94 10.05
CA GLN A 32 4.44 6.19 9.99
C GLN A 32 4.11 7.51 9.28
N ALA A 33 4.95 8.55 9.44
CA ALA A 33 4.77 9.83 8.77
C ALA A 33 4.84 9.71 7.23
N SER A 34 5.76 8.87 6.72
CA SER A 34 5.85 8.58 5.28
C SER A 34 4.58 7.90 4.77
N VAL A 35 4.05 6.94 5.52
CA VAL A 35 2.80 6.25 5.19
C VAL A 35 1.62 7.22 5.18
N HIS A 36 1.54 8.09 6.19
CA HIS A 36 0.53 9.14 6.27
C HIS A 36 0.58 10.08 5.05
N GLU A 37 1.79 10.52 4.66
CA GLU A 37 1.97 11.37 3.49
C GLU A 37 1.46 10.70 2.22
N TRP A 38 1.76 9.41 2.02
CA TRP A 38 1.27 8.68 0.85
C TRP A 38 -0.25 8.55 0.81
N LEU A 39 -0.87 8.25 1.96
CA LEU A 39 -2.32 8.16 2.08
C LEU A 39 -3.00 9.52 1.83
N ARG A 40 -2.47 10.59 2.41
CA ARG A 40 -3.03 11.95 2.29
C ARG A 40 -2.92 12.47 0.85
N ASP A 41 -1.75 12.32 0.25
CA ASP A 41 -1.44 12.89 -1.06
C ASP A 41 -1.81 11.93 -2.21
N HIS A 42 -2.47 10.81 -1.90
CA HIS A 42 -2.82 9.74 -2.85
C HIS A 42 -1.61 9.26 -3.67
N LYS A 43 -0.43 9.23 -3.04
CA LYS A 43 0.80 8.80 -3.71
C LYS A 43 0.81 7.28 -3.85
N PRO A 44 1.31 6.78 -4.99
CA PRO A 44 1.47 5.34 -5.19
C PRO A 44 2.50 4.77 -4.22
N LEU A 45 2.34 3.49 -3.87
CA LEU A 45 3.34 2.75 -3.10
C LEU A 45 4.67 2.68 -3.88
N PRO A 46 5.84 2.93 -3.26
CA PRO A 46 7.11 2.77 -3.95
C PRO A 46 7.30 1.35 -4.46
N ALA A 47 7.83 1.21 -5.68
CA ALA A 47 7.89 -0.05 -6.42
C ALA A 47 8.59 -1.18 -5.63
N GLU A 48 9.66 -0.82 -4.92
CA GLU A 48 10.46 -1.72 -4.08
C GLU A 48 9.65 -2.42 -2.97
N HIS A 49 8.54 -1.82 -2.52
CA HIS A 49 7.71 -2.37 -1.43
C HIS A 49 6.53 -3.20 -1.91
N VAL A 50 6.20 -3.15 -3.22
CA VAL A 50 4.96 -3.74 -3.74
C VAL A 50 4.87 -5.23 -3.47
N LEU A 51 5.94 -5.98 -3.76
CA LEU A 51 5.94 -7.43 -3.57
C LEU A 51 5.90 -7.83 -2.08
N THR A 52 6.58 -7.06 -1.23
CA THR A 52 6.52 -7.25 0.23
C THR A 52 5.10 -7.00 0.73
N VAL A 53 4.49 -5.88 0.34
CA VAL A 53 3.12 -5.54 0.75
C VAL A 53 2.12 -6.58 0.24
N GLU A 54 2.23 -7.04 -1.01
CA GLU A 54 1.37 -8.11 -1.53
C GLU A 54 1.50 -9.39 -0.71
N ARG A 55 2.73 -9.81 -0.39
CA ARG A 55 2.98 -11.04 0.39
C ARG A 55 2.42 -10.95 1.80
N GLU A 56 2.61 -9.83 2.48
CA GLU A 56 2.25 -9.70 3.90
C GLU A 56 0.78 -9.27 4.12
N THR A 57 0.18 -8.54 3.18
CA THR A 57 -1.20 -8.02 3.29
C THR A 57 -2.20 -8.74 2.39
N GLY A 58 -1.73 -9.46 1.37
CA GLY A 58 -2.59 -10.09 0.35
C GLY A 58 -3.31 -9.09 -0.57
N VAL A 59 -2.95 -7.81 -0.55
CA VAL A 59 -3.44 -6.83 -1.53
C VAL A 59 -2.66 -7.01 -2.82
N SER A 60 -3.34 -7.20 -3.95
CA SER A 60 -2.68 -7.52 -5.20
C SER A 60 -1.74 -6.40 -5.67
N ARG A 61 -0.56 -6.77 -6.17
CA ARG A 61 0.38 -5.84 -6.82
C ARG A 61 -0.26 -5.06 -7.97
N HIS A 62 -1.23 -5.68 -8.63
CA HIS A 62 -1.98 -5.09 -9.74
C HIS A 62 -2.90 -3.96 -9.30
N ASP A 63 -3.36 -3.98 -8.05
CA ASP A 63 -4.13 -2.89 -7.44
C ASP A 63 -3.19 -1.81 -6.89
N LEU A 64 -2.08 -2.21 -6.25
CA LEU A 64 -1.11 -1.29 -5.65
C LEU A 64 -0.35 -0.44 -6.68
N ARG A 65 0.05 -1.05 -7.80
CA ARG A 65 0.83 -0.43 -8.88
C ARG A 65 0.41 -0.98 -10.25
N PRO A 66 -0.78 -0.59 -10.76
CA PRO A 66 -1.24 -1.02 -12.08
C PRO A 66 -0.32 -0.56 -13.23
N ASP A 67 0.42 0.52 -13.03
CA ASP A 67 1.42 1.04 -13.96
C ASP A 67 2.67 0.15 -14.09
N LEU A 68 2.97 -0.66 -13.07
CA LEU A 68 4.07 -1.64 -13.09
C LEU A 68 3.57 -3.07 -13.33
N TYR A 69 2.34 -3.36 -12.90
CA TYR A 69 1.75 -4.69 -12.94
C TYR A 69 0.34 -4.62 -13.55
N PRO A 70 0.20 -4.47 -14.89
CA PRO A 70 -1.11 -4.50 -15.54
C PRO A 70 -1.80 -5.87 -15.36
N ARG A 71 -3.13 -5.87 -15.16
CA ARG A 71 -3.92 -7.12 -15.17
C ARG A 71 -4.11 -7.58 -16.61
N GLY A 72 -3.29 -8.53 -17.04
CA GLY A 72 -3.54 -9.30 -18.27
C GLY A 72 -3.24 -8.57 -19.57
N GLU A 73 -2.02 -8.06 -19.74
CA GLU A 73 -1.45 -8.02 -21.10
C GLU A 73 -0.83 -9.39 -21.38
N VAL A 74 -1.71 -10.31 -21.78
CA VAL A 74 -1.32 -11.54 -22.46
C VAL A 74 -0.93 -11.15 -23.88
N ALA A 75 0.35 -11.36 -24.22
CA ALA A 75 0.76 -11.53 -25.61
C ALA A 75 0.45 -12.97 -26.04
#